data_AF-A0A084IJW2-F1
#
_entry.id   AF-A0A084IJW2-F1
#
_cell.length_a   1.000
_cell.length_b   1.000
_cell.length_c   1.000
_cell.angle_alpha   90.00
_cell.angle_beta   90.00
_cell.angle_gamma   90.00
#
_symmetry.space_group_name_H-M   'P 1'
#
loop_
_entity.id
_entity.type
_entity.pdbx_description
1 polymer ?
#
loop_
_entity_poly.entity_id
_entity_poly.type
_entity_poly.pdbx_seq_one_letter_code
_entity_poly.pdbx_strand_id
1 'polypeptide(L)'
;MARSWLEVTTGEVQSRLETNDRLSERREAMAEQAWSMIDGWVAEVFQSAAERIGRREFRVAGDSEYAVARCGIYAPGAVEHDPRVAFHEAEFDGYQPLVVLRRKAEGAGAPVQTRTLRVSALDEAALTEFLNG
;
A
#
# COMPACT_ATOMS: atom_id res chain seq x y z
N MET A 1 45.43 11.86 14.08
CA MET A 1 44.58 11.33 15.17
C MET A 1 43.45 10.54 14.55
N ALA A 2 43.47 9.21 14.70
CA ALA A 2 42.45 8.32 14.16
C ALA A 2 41.14 8.51 14.95
N ARG A 3 40.03 8.80 14.26
CA ARG A 3 38.70 8.77 14.87
C ARG A 3 38.35 7.30 15.11
N SER A 4 38.28 6.89 16.38
CA SER A 4 37.88 5.54 16.79
C SER A 4 36.41 5.30 16.41
N TRP A 5 36.15 4.18 15.74
CA TRP A 5 34.84 3.72 15.25
C TRP A 5 34.18 2.68 16.18
N LEU A 6 34.60 2.57 17.44
CA LEU A 6 34.27 1.40 18.27
C LEU A 6 33.91 1.76 19.71
N GLU A 7 32.81 2.48 19.92
CA GLU A 7 32.08 2.42 21.21
C GLU A 7 30.57 2.47 20.93
N VAL A 8 30.06 1.49 20.18
CA VAL A 8 28.64 1.16 20.30
C VAL A 8 28.51 0.35 21.58
N THR A 9 27.86 0.91 22.58
CA THR A 9 27.69 0.25 23.88
C THR A 9 26.69 -0.89 23.75
N THR A 10 26.86 -1.95 24.55
CA THR A 10 25.91 -3.10 24.58
C THR A 10 24.46 -2.65 24.81
N GLY A 11 24.25 -1.56 25.58
CA GLY A 11 22.93 -0.96 25.79
C GLY A 11 22.32 -0.31 24.54
N GLU A 12 23.13 0.33 23.69
CA GLU A 12 22.66 0.87 22.40
C GLU A 12 22.34 -0.23 21.40
N VAL A 13 23.08 -1.34 21.41
CA VAL A 13 22.76 -2.51 20.59
C VAL A 13 21.45 -3.15 21.05
N GLN A 14 21.27 -3.37 22.36
CA GLN A 14 20.05 -3.95 22.91
C GLN A 14 18.82 -3.07 22.63
N SER A 15 18.91 -1.75 22.85
CA SER A 15 17.82 -0.83 22.57
C SER A 15 17.42 -0.81 21.08
N ARG A 16 18.40 -0.90 20.16
CA ARG A 16 18.13 -0.99 18.72
C ARG A 16 17.47 -2.33 18.34
N LEU A 17 17.90 -3.43 18.94
CA LEU A 17 17.30 -4.75 18.71
C LEU A 17 15.83 -4.77 19.20
N GLU A 18 15.57 -4.33 20.42
CA GLU A 18 14.19 -4.24 20.96
C GLU A 18 13.29 -3.31 20.13
N THR A 19 13.84 -2.22 19.58
CA THR A 19 13.11 -1.31 18.70
C THR A 19 12.78 -1.97 17.36
N ASN A 20 13.74 -2.70 16.78
CA ASN A 20 13.54 -3.43 15.54
C ASN A 20 12.50 -4.55 15.69
N ASP A 21 12.54 -5.29 16.79
CA ASP A 21 11.57 -6.35 17.08
C ASP A 21 10.14 -5.79 17.15
N ARG A 22 9.94 -4.68 17.88
CA ARG A 22 8.64 -3.98 17.95
C ARG A 22 8.15 -3.47 16.59
N LEU A 23 9.06 -2.98 15.74
CA LEU A 23 8.71 -2.53 14.39
C LEU A 23 8.34 -3.71 13.48
N SER A 24 9.01 -4.85 13.63
CA SER A 24 8.69 -6.09 12.92
C SER A 24 7.32 -6.61 13.32
N GLU A 25 7.06 -6.76 14.62
CA GLU A 25 5.77 -7.19 15.17
C GLU A 25 4.63 -6.28 14.69
N ARG A 26 4.87 -4.97 14.69
CA ARG A 26 3.88 -4.00 14.20
C ARG A 26 3.63 -4.17 12.71
N ARG A 27 4.67 -4.39 11.91
CA ARG A 27 4.54 -4.62 10.47
C ARG A 27 3.80 -5.91 10.16
N GLU A 28 4.06 -6.98 10.91
CA GLU A 28 3.33 -8.24 10.80
C GLU A 28 1.84 -8.06 11.11
N ALA A 29 1.50 -7.34 12.18
CA ALA A 29 0.11 -7.03 12.50
C ALA A 29 -0.58 -6.20 11.41
N MET A 30 0.12 -5.23 10.79
CA MET A 30 -0.42 -4.47 9.65
C MET A 30 -0.61 -5.36 8.41
N ALA A 31 0.32 -6.28 8.15
CA ALA A 31 0.21 -7.22 7.05
C ALA A 31 -1.01 -8.14 7.23
N GLU A 32 -1.17 -8.75 8.41
CA GLU A 32 -2.32 -9.61 8.71
C GLU A 32 -3.64 -8.86 8.54
N GLN A 33 -3.72 -7.63 9.08
CA GLN A 33 -4.91 -6.80 8.92
C GLN A 33 -5.19 -6.46 7.45
N ALA A 34 -4.17 -6.05 6.68
CA ALA A 34 -4.31 -5.69 5.28
C ALA A 34 -4.77 -6.89 4.43
N TRP A 35 -4.12 -8.04 4.57
CA TRP A 35 -4.48 -9.25 3.84
C TRP A 35 -5.88 -9.74 4.20
N SER A 36 -6.26 -9.71 5.48
CA SER A 36 -7.62 -10.04 5.90
C SER A 36 -8.68 -9.14 5.26
N MET A 37 -8.41 -7.84 5.10
CA MET A 37 -9.32 -6.92 4.41
C MET A 37 -9.37 -7.13 2.91
N ILE A 38 -8.21 -7.39 2.29
CA ILE A 38 -8.08 -7.70 0.86
C ILE A 38 -8.91 -8.92 0.51
N ASP A 39 -8.68 -10.02 1.22
CA ASP A 39 -9.37 -11.29 1.01
C ASP A 39 -10.84 -11.24 1.42
N GLY A 40 -11.17 -10.42 2.44
CA GLY A 40 -12.51 -10.31 2.98
C GLY A 40 -13.49 -9.54 2.10
N TRP A 41 -13.07 -8.41 1.50
CA TRP A 41 -14.00 -7.58 0.70
C TRP A 41 -13.31 -6.63 -0.29
N VAL A 42 -12.11 -6.12 -0.01
CA VAL A 42 -11.50 -5.07 -0.85
C VAL A 42 -11.22 -5.61 -2.27
N ALA A 43 -10.76 -6.86 -2.40
CA ALA A 43 -10.54 -7.47 -3.71
C ALA A 43 -11.83 -7.55 -4.55
N GLU A 44 -12.94 -7.95 -3.93
CA GLU A 44 -14.24 -8.06 -4.61
C GLU A 44 -14.73 -6.70 -5.13
N VAL A 45 -14.57 -5.65 -4.33
CA VAL A 45 -14.96 -4.28 -4.73
C VAL A 45 -14.10 -3.79 -5.90
N PHE A 46 -12.78 -4.04 -5.87
CA PHE A 46 -11.90 -3.69 -6.99
C PHE A 46 -12.23 -4.50 -8.26
N GLN A 47 -12.47 -5.81 -8.14
CA GLN A 47 -12.84 -6.66 -9.27
C GLN A 47 -14.17 -6.22 -9.90
N SER A 48 -15.18 -5.93 -9.08
CA SER A 48 -16.46 -5.38 -9.53
C SER A 48 -16.28 -4.03 -10.23
N ALA A 49 -15.40 -3.16 -9.72
CA ALA A 49 -15.06 -1.91 -10.39
C ALA A 49 -14.32 -2.11 -11.72
N ALA A 50 -13.45 -3.12 -11.82
CA ALA A 50 -12.77 -3.48 -13.06
C ALA A 50 -13.78 -3.84 -14.15
N GLU A 51 -14.75 -4.69 -13.84
CA GLU A 51 -15.80 -5.10 -14.79
C GLU A 51 -16.59 -3.90 -15.32
N ARG A 52 -16.92 -2.94 -14.45
CA ARG A 52 -17.67 -1.73 -14.81
C ARG A 52 -16.85 -0.71 -15.61
N ILE A 53 -15.57 -0.51 -15.27
CA ILE A 53 -14.70 0.49 -15.92
C ILE A 53 -14.20 0.00 -17.29
N GLY A 54 -14.26 -1.31 -17.57
CA GLY A 54 -13.77 -1.93 -18.80
C GLY A 54 -12.43 -2.63 -18.59
N ARG A 55 -11.71 -3.01 -19.66
CA ARG A 55 -10.48 -3.87 -19.66
C ARG A 55 -9.42 -3.47 -18.60
N ARG A 56 -9.64 -3.82 -17.34
CA ARG A 56 -8.75 -3.57 -16.22
C ARG A 56 -8.40 -4.90 -15.60
N GLU A 57 -7.13 -5.05 -15.26
CA GLU A 57 -6.64 -6.24 -14.57
C GLU A 57 -6.52 -5.94 -13.09
N PHE A 58 -7.16 -6.76 -12.27
CA PHE A 58 -6.93 -6.73 -10.83
C PHE A 58 -5.56 -7.33 -10.51
N ARG A 59 -4.77 -6.64 -9.70
CA ARG A 59 -3.47 -7.10 -9.23
C ARG A 59 -3.34 -6.89 -7.74
N VAL A 60 -2.65 -7.81 -7.09
CA VAL A 60 -2.24 -7.70 -5.70
C VAL A 60 -0.74 -7.92 -5.63
N ALA A 61 -0.05 -7.07 -4.88
CA ALA A 61 1.36 -7.18 -4.58
C ALA A 61 1.56 -7.01 -3.08
N GLY A 62 2.41 -7.86 -2.49
CA GLY A 62 2.85 -7.72 -1.12
C GLY A 62 4.17 -6.98 -1.02
N ASP A 63 4.45 -6.48 0.18
CA ASP A 63 5.81 -6.26 0.70
C ASP A 63 6.75 -5.33 -0.11
N SER A 64 6.67 -4.03 0.20
CA SER A 64 7.68 -3.02 -0.13
C SER A 64 8.23 -2.40 1.15
N GLU A 65 9.29 -1.60 1.08
CA GLU A 65 9.87 -0.92 2.26
C GLU A 65 8.81 -0.23 3.14
N TYR A 66 7.81 0.41 2.53
CA TYR A 66 6.81 1.21 3.26
C TYR A 66 5.40 0.62 3.29
N ALA A 67 5.11 -0.41 2.48
CA ALA A 67 3.78 -0.99 2.39
C ALA A 67 3.82 -2.51 2.58
N VAL A 68 2.83 -3.04 3.31
CA VAL A 68 2.68 -4.49 3.55
C VAL A 68 1.85 -5.16 2.47
N ALA A 69 0.91 -4.44 1.90
CA ALA A 69 0.07 -4.93 0.81
C ALA A 69 -0.37 -3.78 -0.09
N ARG A 70 -0.62 -4.12 -1.35
CA ARG A 70 -1.13 -3.23 -2.36
C ARG A 70 -2.07 -4.01 -3.27
N CYS A 71 -3.26 -3.49 -3.51
CA CYS A 71 -4.18 -4.07 -4.46
C CYS A 71 -4.77 -2.98 -5.35
N GLY A 72 -5.11 -3.32 -6.59
CA GLY A 72 -5.64 -2.32 -7.51
C GLY A 72 -6.04 -2.88 -8.85
N ILE A 73 -6.61 -2.01 -9.67
CA ILE A 73 -7.03 -2.31 -11.04
C ILE A 73 -6.25 -1.42 -12.02
N TYR A 74 -5.68 -2.04 -13.04
CA TYR A 74 -4.74 -1.38 -13.95
C TYR A 74 -5.21 -1.52 -15.39
N ALA A 75 -5.04 -0.46 -16.21
CA ALA A 75 -5.22 -0.58 -17.64
C ALA A 75 -4.15 -1.52 -18.24
N PRO A 76 -4.37 -2.11 -19.43
CA PRO A 76 -3.40 -2.97 -20.06
C PRO A 76 -2.09 -2.21 -20.32
N GLY A 77 -0.96 -2.83 -20.00
CA GLY A 77 0.36 -2.24 -20.18
C GLY A 77 1.35 -2.62 -19.08
N ALA A 78 2.60 -2.22 -19.28
CA ALA A 78 3.66 -2.40 -18.28
C ALA A 78 3.58 -1.26 -17.25
N VAL A 79 2.75 -1.41 -16.22
CA VAL A 79 2.49 -0.40 -15.17
C VAL A 79 3.78 0.25 -14.62
N GLU A 80 4.84 -0.54 -14.44
CA GLU A 80 6.12 -0.10 -13.87
C GLU A 80 6.98 0.73 -14.84
N HIS A 81 6.69 0.70 -16.14
CA HIS A 81 7.53 1.28 -17.19
C HIS A 81 6.77 2.24 -18.12
N ASP A 82 5.45 2.13 -18.17
CA ASP A 82 4.59 2.96 -19.01
C ASP A 82 3.83 3.98 -18.15
N PRO A 83 4.26 5.26 -18.14
CA PRO A 83 3.60 6.31 -17.38
C PRO A 83 2.23 6.67 -17.93
N ARG A 84 1.75 6.07 -19.03
CA ARG A 84 0.41 6.32 -19.56
C ARG A 84 -0.64 5.44 -18.92
N VAL A 85 -0.24 4.34 -18.28
CA VAL A 85 -1.15 3.36 -17.71
C VAL A 85 -2.00 4.00 -16.62
N ALA A 86 -3.31 3.97 -16.83
CA ALA A 86 -4.29 4.36 -15.84
C ALA A 86 -4.40 3.29 -14.74
N PHE A 87 -4.74 3.69 -13.52
CA PHE A 87 -4.93 2.76 -12.42
C PHE A 87 -5.83 3.31 -11.31
N HIS A 88 -6.35 2.39 -10.49
CA HIS A 88 -6.83 2.66 -9.14
C HIS A 88 -6.14 1.66 -8.20
N GLU A 89 -5.62 2.14 -7.09
CA GLU A 89 -4.77 1.36 -6.18
C GLU A 89 -5.11 1.73 -4.74
N ALA A 90 -5.11 0.72 -3.86
CA ALA A 90 -5.05 0.87 -2.43
C ALA A 90 -3.72 0.29 -1.94
N GLU A 91 -2.96 1.10 -1.21
CA GLU A 91 -1.70 0.72 -0.58
C GLU A 91 -1.84 0.78 0.94
N PHE A 92 -1.57 -0.33 1.62
CA PHE A 92 -1.63 -0.44 3.08
C PHE A 92 -0.26 -0.17 3.68
N ASP A 93 -0.18 0.85 4.53
CA ASP A 93 1.07 1.28 5.17
C ASP A 93 1.60 0.18 6.10
N GLY A 94 2.91 -0.07 6.05
CA GLY A 94 3.54 -1.13 6.81
C GLY A 94 3.78 -0.83 8.28
N TYR A 95 3.62 0.42 8.71
CA TYR A 95 3.93 0.86 10.07
C TYR A 95 2.80 1.67 10.71
N GLN A 96 1.82 2.14 9.95
CA GLN A 96 0.69 2.91 10.45
C GLN A 96 -0.62 2.27 9.97
N PRO A 97 -1.72 2.38 10.75
CA PRO A 97 -3.03 1.87 10.34
C PRO A 97 -3.66 2.81 9.31
N LEU A 98 -2.99 2.99 8.18
CA LEU A 98 -3.35 3.87 7.08
C LEU A 98 -3.45 3.09 5.78
N VAL A 99 -4.37 3.54 4.93
CA VAL A 99 -4.48 3.12 3.54
C VAL A 99 -4.39 4.34 2.64
N VAL A 100 -3.57 4.26 1.61
CA VAL A 100 -3.40 5.29 0.60
C VAL A 100 -4.11 4.84 -0.67
N LEU A 101 -5.22 5.52 -0.98
CA LEU A 101 -5.96 5.31 -2.22
C LEU A 101 -5.37 6.23 -3.30
N ARG A 102 -4.95 5.65 -4.43
CA ARG A 102 -4.38 6.39 -5.56
C ARG A 102 -5.15 6.07 -6.84
N ARG A 103 -5.37 7.10 -7.65
CA ARG A 103 -5.95 6.91 -8.97
C ARG A 103 -5.28 7.81 -9.99
N LYS A 104 -5.23 7.31 -11.21
CA LYS A 104 -4.64 8.02 -12.33
C LYS A 104 -5.43 7.72 -13.59
N ALA A 105 -5.81 8.78 -14.31
CA ALA A 105 -6.37 8.67 -15.64
C ALA A 105 -5.30 8.25 -16.67
N GLU A 106 -5.73 7.92 -17.88
CA GLU A 106 -4.80 7.57 -18.95
C GLU A 106 -3.98 8.79 -19.39
N GLY A 107 -2.71 8.56 -19.73
CA GLY A 107 -1.82 9.57 -20.29
C GLY A 107 -0.63 9.92 -19.39
N ALA A 108 0.51 10.20 -20.03
CA ALA A 108 1.78 10.40 -19.34
C ALA A 108 1.78 11.61 -18.39
N GLY A 109 1.01 12.66 -18.72
CA GLY A 109 0.88 13.88 -17.93
C GLY A 109 -0.31 13.89 -16.96
N ALA A 110 -1.07 12.79 -16.85
CA ALA A 110 -2.22 12.74 -15.98
C ALA A 110 -1.76 12.78 -14.50
N PRO A 111 -2.27 13.71 -13.67
CA PRO A 111 -1.90 13.76 -12.27
C PRO A 111 -2.42 12.53 -11.53
N VAL A 112 -1.62 12.04 -10.58
CA VAL A 112 -2.08 11.03 -9.62
C VAL A 112 -2.87 11.74 -8.54
N GLN A 113 -4.14 11.35 -8.38
CA GLN A 113 -4.97 11.79 -7.27
C GLN A 113 -4.78 10.82 -6.11
N THR A 114 -4.69 11.34 -4.89
CA THR A 114 -4.39 10.56 -3.69
C THR A 114 -5.33 10.94 -2.56
N ARG A 115 -5.83 9.93 -1.83
CA ARG A 115 -6.63 10.08 -0.61
C ARG A 115 -6.10 9.11 0.44
N THR A 116 -5.63 9.63 1.56
CA THR A 116 -5.17 8.80 2.69
C THR A 116 -6.29 8.68 3.71
N LEU A 117 -6.60 7.46 4.12
CA LEU A 117 -7.59 7.13 5.14
C LEU A 117 -6.93 6.35 6.27
N ARG A 118 -7.52 6.41 7.46
CA ARG A 118 -7.25 5.39 8.48
C ARG A 118 -7.90 4.08 8.02
N VAL A 119 -7.28 2.96 8.34
CA VAL A 119 -7.86 1.63 8.07
C VAL A 119 -9.25 1.49 8.70
N SER A 120 -9.45 2.05 9.90
CA SER A 120 -10.75 2.08 10.58
C SER A 120 -11.84 2.92 9.89
N ALA A 121 -11.46 3.75 8.92
CA ALA A 121 -12.36 4.59 8.13
C ALA A 121 -12.47 4.10 6.67
N LEU A 122 -11.83 2.97 6.34
CA LEU A 122 -11.98 2.30 5.06
C LEU A 122 -13.14 1.30 5.17
N ASP A 123 -14.25 1.63 4.52
CA ASP A 123 -15.39 0.75 4.32
C ASP A 123 -15.74 0.63 2.83
N GLU A 124 -16.69 -0.23 2.52
CA GLU A 124 -17.14 -0.49 1.15
C GLU A 124 -17.66 0.78 0.46
N ALA A 125 -18.35 1.65 1.20
CA ALA A 125 -18.91 2.89 0.68
C ALA A 125 -17.81 3.89 0.29
N ALA A 126 -16.83 4.10 1.17
CA ALA A 126 -15.69 4.98 0.92
C ALA A 126 -14.82 4.49 -0.24
N LEU A 127 -14.59 3.17 -0.33
CA LEU A 127 -13.84 2.60 -1.45
C LEU A 127 -14.62 2.71 -2.76
N THR A 128 -15.92 2.41 -2.74
CA THR A 128 -16.79 2.53 -3.91
C THR A 128 -16.90 3.98 -4.40
N GLU A 129 -17.05 4.94 -3.49
CA GLU A 129 -17.02 6.38 -3.81
C GLU A 129 -15.72 6.74 -4.54
N PHE A 130 -14.58 6.30 -4.00
CA PHE A 130 -13.27 6.57 -4.59
C PHE A 130 -13.13 5.97 -6.00
N LEU A 131 -13.64 4.76 -6.22
CA LEU A 131 -13.60 4.04 -7.50
C LEU A 131 -14.61 4.56 -8.53
N ASN A 132 -15.56 5.40 -8.12
CA ASN A 132 -16.60 5.98 -9.00
C ASN A 132 -16.30 7.40 -9.47
N GLY A 133 -15.50 8.16 -8.72
CA GLY A 133 -15.18 9.55 -9.07
C GLY A 133 -14.12 9.67 -10.15
#